data_AF-A0AA39CRM6-F1
#
_entry.id   AF-A0AA39CRM6-F1
#
_cell.length_a   1.000
_cell.length_b   1.000
_cell.length_c   1.000
_cell.angle_alpha   90.00
_cell.angle_beta   90.00
_cell.angle_gamma   90.00
#
_symmetry.space_group_name_H-M   'P 1'
#
loop_
_entity.id
_entity.type
_entity.pdbx_description
1 polymer ?
#
loop_
_entity_poly.entity_id
_entity_poly.type
_entity_poly.pdbx_seq_one_letter_code
_entity_poly.pdbx_strand_id
1 'polypeptide(L)'
;MHTHIVVAHPEPASLTHAVAARIGEAIVNANAGNTVTAVDLMAEGFDPRFNAQDHAFFRRTTALPADVAAEHARLDAADTLVLVYPLYWWSFPALLKGWIDRVFTQGWAYDEGADGKVEKKLQRLQVHLVALGGAGQQMIDRRGYGEAMKTQIDQGIFDYCGAPVLSSTLLLDADSGMAETHLQTARARQLLDVAWALVGEEGTDALTLGRLAEAAGVAKPLAYDHFETRNGLLAALYADYDQRQTVVFDERIGAAKARLKDRAHAIASGYIDCVLSQGSEIQGILAALAGSPELRAVRRCYQQDFIDKCARWLGPFAAEEVVSTTGLWAILGAAETLSEAVAADAVEHAAAEAELERVIVAIVKRST
;
A
#
# COMPACT_ATOMS: atom_id res chain seq x y z
N MET A 1 -8.51 19.13 -12.57
CA MET A 1 -8.95 17.73 -12.45
C MET A 1 -10.31 17.71 -11.75
N HIS A 2 -11.24 16.87 -12.20
CA HIS A 2 -12.53 16.69 -11.56
C HIS A 2 -12.58 15.35 -10.82
N THR A 3 -12.92 15.39 -9.53
CA THR A 3 -13.05 14.19 -8.69
C THR A 3 -14.50 13.96 -8.30
N HIS A 4 -14.98 12.74 -8.51
CA HIS A 4 -16.28 12.26 -8.03
C HIS A 4 -16.08 11.45 -6.75
N ILE A 5 -16.62 11.90 -5.63
CA ILE A 5 -16.54 11.23 -4.34
C ILE A 5 -17.91 10.62 -4.04
N VAL A 6 -17.97 9.31 -3.87
CA VAL A 6 -19.21 8.58 -3.55
C VAL A 6 -19.11 8.05 -2.12
N VAL A 7 -20.14 8.33 -1.33
CA VAL A 7 -20.30 7.90 0.07
C VAL A 7 -21.56 7.08 0.22
N ALA A 8 -21.49 6.04 1.05
CA ALA A 8 -22.63 5.20 1.41
C ALA A 8 -22.62 4.91 2.91
N HIS A 9 -23.26 5.76 3.71
CA HIS A 9 -23.37 5.58 5.16
C HIS A 9 -24.73 6.08 5.69
N PRO A 10 -25.41 5.35 6.61
CA PRO A 10 -26.74 5.75 7.09
C PRO A 10 -26.73 6.99 8.02
N GLU A 11 -25.65 7.22 8.74
CA GLU A 11 -25.48 8.36 9.65
C GLU A 11 -24.69 9.50 8.97
N PRO A 12 -25.30 10.68 8.73
CA PRO A 12 -24.62 11.86 8.15
C PRO A 12 -23.45 12.37 8.97
N ALA A 13 -23.48 12.22 10.30
CA ALA A 13 -22.40 12.63 11.19
C ALA A 13 -21.28 11.58 11.34
N SER A 14 -21.23 10.56 10.47
CA SER A 14 -20.28 9.46 10.60
C SER A 14 -18.85 9.85 10.26
N LEU A 15 -17.90 9.03 10.74
CA LEU A 15 -16.50 9.15 10.35
C LEU A 15 -16.32 8.99 8.83
N THR A 16 -17.13 8.16 8.17
CA THR A 16 -17.11 8.00 6.70
C THR A 16 -17.39 9.33 6.00
N HIS A 17 -18.44 10.06 6.42
CA HIS A 17 -18.76 11.38 5.88
C HIS A 17 -17.66 12.40 6.19
N ALA A 18 -17.15 12.40 7.42
CA ALA A 18 -16.06 13.30 7.82
C ALA A 18 -14.79 13.08 6.97
N VAL A 19 -14.40 11.83 6.73
CA VAL A 19 -13.26 11.49 5.87
C VAL A 19 -13.51 11.93 4.42
N ALA A 20 -14.69 11.66 3.87
CA ALA A 20 -15.03 12.09 2.51
C ALA A 20 -14.98 13.62 2.34
N ALA A 21 -15.52 14.37 3.30
CA ALA A 21 -15.47 15.83 3.30
C ALA A 21 -14.02 16.35 3.37
N ARG A 22 -13.18 15.74 4.23
CA ARG A 22 -11.75 16.10 4.33
C ARG A 22 -10.98 15.82 3.06
N ILE A 23 -11.25 14.68 2.39
CA ILE A 23 -10.65 14.37 1.09
C ILE A 23 -11.06 15.43 0.06
N GLY A 24 -12.36 15.75 -0.04
CA GLY A 24 -12.86 16.75 -0.97
C GLY A 24 -12.22 18.13 -0.76
N GLU A 25 -12.14 18.59 0.48
CA GLU A 25 -11.49 19.86 0.82
C GLU A 25 -10.00 19.86 0.50
N ALA A 26 -9.28 18.78 0.81
CA ALA A 26 -7.87 18.66 0.49
C ALA A 26 -7.61 18.73 -1.03
N ILE A 27 -8.46 18.08 -1.83
CA ILE A 27 -8.35 18.09 -3.30
C ILE A 27 -8.53 19.50 -3.87
N VAL A 28 -9.56 20.23 -3.41
CA VAL A 28 -9.82 21.61 -3.86
C VAL A 28 -8.71 22.55 -3.42
N ASN A 29 -8.20 22.40 -2.19
CA ASN A 29 -7.14 23.26 -1.66
C ASN A 29 -5.77 23.00 -2.30
N ALA A 30 -5.52 21.78 -2.80
CA ALA A 30 -4.25 21.42 -3.43
C ALA A 30 -4.00 22.19 -4.75
N ASN A 31 -5.05 22.52 -5.50
CA ASN A 31 -4.94 23.29 -6.74
C ASN A 31 -6.27 23.98 -7.08
N ALA A 32 -6.24 25.28 -7.37
CA ALA A 32 -7.43 26.06 -7.71
C ALA A 32 -8.20 25.57 -8.96
N GLY A 33 -7.56 24.78 -9.83
CA GLY A 33 -8.20 24.12 -10.98
C GLY A 33 -8.83 22.75 -10.67
N ASN A 34 -8.77 22.29 -9.42
CA ASN A 34 -9.43 21.08 -8.98
C ASN A 34 -10.88 21.34 -8.60
N THR A 35 -11.75 20.40 -8.95
CA THR A 35 -13.17 20.45 -8.62
C THR A 35 -13.62 19.10 -8.09
N VAL A 36 -14.62 19.11 -7.21
CA VAL A 36 -15.13 17.90 -6.56
C VAL A 36 -16.65 17.89 -6.67
N THR A 37 -17.20 16.73 -7.05
CA THR A 37 -18.61 16.40 -6.88
C THR A 37 -18.71 15.35 -5.78
N ALA A 38 -19.43 15.63 -4.71
CA ALA A 38 -19.70 14.67 -3.63
C ALA A 38 -21.13 14.14 -3.75
N VAL A 39 -21.27 12.82 -3.73
CA VAL A 39 -22.54 12.08 -3.79
C VAL A 39 -22.69 11.25 -2.53
N ASP A 40 -23.79 11.44 -1.82
CA ASP A 40 -24.22 10.57 -0.73
C ASP A 40 -25.39 9.73 -1.25
N LEU A 41 -25.12 8.46 -1.52
CA LEU A 41 -26.11 7.53 -2.10
C LEU A 41 -27.32 7.33 -1.18
N MET A 42 -27.12 7.45 0.15
CA MET A 42 -28.20 7.30 1.12
C MET A 42 -29.08 8.55 1.12
N ALA A 43 -28.48 9.74 1.17
CA ALA A 43 -29.21 11.00 1.12
C ALA A 43 -29.93 11.22 -0.21
N GLU A 44 -29.35 10.77 -1.32
CA GLU A 44 -29.99 10.82 -2.65
C GLU A 44 -31.06 9.73 -2.84
N GLY A 45 -31.17 8.76 -1.93
CA GLY A 45 -32.19 7.71 -2.00
C GLY A 45 -31.99 6.74 -3.16
N PHE A 46 -30.74 6.46 -3.53
CA PHE A 46 -30.42 5.53 -4.62
C PHE A 46 -30.99 4.13 -4.34
N ASP A 47 -31.69 3.52 -5.30
CA ASP A 47 -32.17 2.14 -5.17
C ASP A 47 -31.04 1.15 -5.53
N PRO A 48 -30.48 0.38 -4.59
CA PRO A 48 -29.37 -0.53 -4.88
C PRO A 48 -29.80 -1.82 -5.56
N ARG A 49 -31.11 -2.08 -5.71
CA ARG A 49 -31.58 -3.36 -6.23
C ARG A 49 -31.54 -3.38 -7.74
N PHE A 50 -30.75 -4.30 -8.29
CA PHE A 50 -30.83 -4.64 -9.71
C PHE A 50 -32.23 -5.19 -10.02
N ASN A 51 -33.04 -4.37 -10.70
CA ASN A 51 -34.48 -4.58 -10.86
C ASN A 51 -34.84 -5.01 -12.30
N ALA A 52 -36.13 -5.14 -12.58
CA ALA A 52 -36.62 -5.60 -13.89
C ALA A 52 -36.24 -4.66 -15.05
N GLN A 53 -36.12 -3.36 -14.80
CA GLN A 53 -35.69 -2.38 -15.81
C GLN A 53 -34.20 -2.53 -16.10
N ASP A 54 -33.37 -2.72 -15.07
CA ASP A 54 -31.94 -2.96 -15.24
C ASP A 54 -31.70 -4.28 -16.02
N HIS A 55 -32.45 -5.34 -15.70
CA HIS A 55 -32.37 -6.61 -16.45
C HIS A 55 -32.85 -6.45 -17.91
N ALA A 56 -33.92 -5.69 -18.16
CA ALA A 56 -34.39 -5.42 -19.51
C ALA A 56 -33.36 -4.62 -20.33
N PHE A 57 -32.71 -3.63 -19.71
CA PHE A 57 -31.60 -2.90 -20.31
C PHE A 57 -30.41 -3.82 -20.60
N PHE A 58 -30.01 -4.68 -19.66
CA PHE A 58 -28.95 -5.68 -19.87
C PHE A 58 -29.27 -6.63 -21.04
N ARG A 59 -30.55 -7.00 -21.21
CA ARG A 59 -31.06 -7.76 -22.35
C ARG A 59 -31.19 -6.95 -23.64
N ARG A 60 -30.83 -5.67 -23.62
CA ARG A 60 -30.93 -4.69 -24.72
C ARG A 60 -32.36 -4.53 -25.24
N THR A 61 -33.37 -4.67 -24.38
CA THR A 61 -34.80 -4.54 -24.75
C THR A 61 -35.41 -3.20 -24.34
N THR A 62 -34.76 -2.45 -23.45
CA THR A 62 -35.18 -1.11 -23.03
C THR A 62 -34.01 -0.14 -23.05
N ALA A 63 -34.31 1.16 -22.92
CA ALA A 63 -33.30 2.19 -22.70
C ALA A 63 -32.68 2.10 -21.29
N LEU A 64 -31.54 2.75 -21.11
CA LEU A 64 -30.86 2.85 -19.82
C LEU A 64 -31.77 3.57 -18.79
N PRO A 65 -31.93 3.04 -17.57
CA PRO A 65 -32.65 3.71 -16.50
C PRO A 65 -32.08 5.12 -16.22
N ALA A 66 -32.97 6.09 -15.97
CA ALA A 66 -32.58 7.50 -15.91
C ALA A 66 -31.65 7.83 -14.73
N ASP A 67 -31.81 7.14 -13.61
CA ASP A 67 -30.93 7.24 -12.45
C ASP A 67 -29.53 6.71 -12.77
N VAL A 68 -29.43 5.56 -13.45
CA VAL A 68 -28.14 5.03 -13.92
C VAL A 68 -27.49 5.96 -14.95
N ALA A 69 -28.27 6.53 -15.86
CA ALA A 69 -27.77 7.49 -16.85
C ALA A 69 -27.19 8.76 -16.20
N ALA A 70 -27.78 9.21 -15.08
CA ALA A 70 -27.26 10.34 -14.32
C ALA A 70 -25.90 10.02 -13.68
N GLU A 71 -25.72 8.80 -13.18
CA GLU A 71 -24.44 8.33 -12.65
C GLU A 71 -23.37 8.20 -13.74
N HIS A 72 -23.71 7.68 -14.91
CA HIS A 72 -22.80 7.69 -16.07
C HIS A 72 -22.34 9.10 -16.41
N ALA A 73 -23.25 10.07 -16.46
CA ALA A 73 -22.90 11.46 -16.76
C ALA A 73 -21.94 12.06 -15.71
N ARG A 74 -22.14 11.75 -14.42
CA ARG A 74 -21.24 12.16 -13.33
C ARG A 74 -19.85 11.54 -13.48
N LEU A 75 -19.77 10.25 -13.81
CA LEU A 75 -18.52 9.52 -14.00
C LEU A 75 -17.80 9.86 -15.32
N ASP A 76 -18.55 10.27 -16.34
CA ASP A 76 -18.02 10.80 -17.61
C ASP A 76 -17.39 12.18 -17.46
N ALA A 77 -17.92 13.01 -16.56
CA ALA A 77 -17.33 14.30 -16.21
C ALA A 77 -16.11 14.21 -15.28
N ALA A 78 -15.86 13.04 -14.66
CA ALA A 78 -14.80 12.86 -13.67
C ALA A 78 -13.54 12.21 -14.25
N ASP A 79 -12.39 12.71 -13.81
CA ASP A 79 -11.07 12.09 -14.04
C ASP A 79 -10.80 11.00 -12.99
N THR A 80 -11.32 11.21 -11.78
CA THR A 80 -11.05 10.36 -10.61
C THR A 80 -12.35 10.02 -9.87
N LEU A 81 -12.51 8.76 -9.50
CA LEU A 81 -13.53 8.25 -8.60
C LEU A 81 -12.91 7.92 -7.24
N VAL A 82 -13.49 8.46 -6.17
CA VAL A 82 -13.12 8.10 -4.79
C VAL A 82 -14.33 7.46 -4.12
N LEU A 83 -14.19 6.21 -3.68
CA LEU A 83 -15.22 5.54 -2.90
C LEU A 83 -14.83 5.56 -1.43
N VAL A 84 -15.64 6.21 -0.59
CA VAL A 84 -15.44 6.27 0.87
C VAL A 84 -16.59 5.54 1.54
N TYR A 85 -16.30 4.42 2.22
CA TYR A 85 -17.35 3.52 2.70
C TYR A 85 -16.97 2.80 4.00
N PRO A 86 -17.95 2.48 4.86
CA PRO A 86 -17.72 1.56 5.96
C PRO A 86 -17.53 0.14 5.42
N LEU A 87 -16.53 -0.58 5.92
CA LEU A 87 -16.22 -1.95 5.52
C LEU A 87 -17.22 -2.90 6.18
N TYR A 88 -18.15 -3.44 5.39
CA TYR A 88 -19.14 -4.40 5.85
C TYR A 88 -18.85 -5.78 5.28
N TRP A 89 -18.69 -6.76 6.16
CA TRP A 89 -18.46 -8.16 5.78
C TRP A 89 -17.35 -8.34 4.73
N TRP A 90 -16.21 -7.65 4.93
CA TRP A 90 -15.06 -7.70 4.02
C TRP A 90 -15.39 -7.24 2.59
N SER A 91 -16.33 -6.30 2.46
CA SER A 91 -16.78 -5.76 1.17
C SER A 91 -17.45 -4.39 1.35
N PHE A 92 -18.04 -3.90 0.26
CA PHE A 92 -18.88 -2.71 0.26
C PHE A 92 -20.17 -2.91 1.07
N PRO A 93 -20.75 -1.83 1.62
CA PRO A 93 -22.15 -1.85 2.06
C PRO A 93 -23.08 -2.22 0.90
N ALA A 94 -24.20 -2.87 1.20
CA ALA A 94 -25.16 -3.30 0.19
C ALA A 94 -25.61 -2.15 -0.74
N LEU A 95 -25.74 -0.92 -0.20
CA LEU A 95 -26.08 0.26 -0.99
C LEU A 95 -25.03 0.56 -2.06
N LEU A 96 -23.75 0.60 -1.67
CA LEU A 96 -22.65 0.87 -2.61
C LEU A 96 -22.42 -0.30 -3.58
N LYS A 97 -22.54 -1.55 -3.10
CA LYS A 97 -22.45 -2.72 -3.99
C LYS A 97 -23.57 -2.72 -5.04
N GLY A 98 -24.78 -2.35 -4.66
CA GLY A 98 -25.90 -2.22 -5.57
C GLY A 98 -25.73 -1.06 -6.56
N TRP A 99 -25.10 0.04 -6.15
CA TRP A 99 -24.69 1.10 -7.06
C TRP A 99 -23.72 0.59 -8.11
N ILE A 100 -22.69 -0.19 -7.72
CA ILE A 100 -21.82 -0.87 -8.69
C ILE A 100 -22.63 -1.78 -9.63
N ASP A 101 -23.51 -2.62 -9.09
CA ASP A 101 -24.30 -3.59 -9.86
C ASP A 101 -25.20 -2.95 -10.92
N ARG A 102 -25.73 -1.76 -10.64
CA ARG A 102 -26.63 -1.04 -11.55
C ARG A 102 -25.88 -0.08 -12.47
N VAL A 103 -24.78 0.53 -12.02
CA VAL A 103 -24.05 1.57 -12.78
C VAL A 103 -23.00 0.99 -13.70
N PHE A 104 -22.35 -0.12 -13.34
CA PHE A 104 -21.27 -0.71 -14.16
C PHE A 104 -21.86 -1.61 -15.25
N THR A 105 -22.58 -1.00 -16.19
CA THR A 105 -23.36 -1.72 -17.20
C THR A 105 -22.53 -2.15 -18.41
N GLN A 106 -22.96 -3.24 -19.05
CA GLN A 106 -22.42 -3.65 -20.35
C GLN A 106 -22.70 -2.57 -21.41
N GLY A 107 -21.68 -2.26 -22.22
CA GLY A 107 -21.69 -1.20 -23.22
C GLY A 107 -21.12 0.12 -22.71
N TRP A 108 -21.05 0.33 -21.39
CA TRP A 108 -20.43 1.51 -20.77
C TRP A 108 -19.18 1.16 -19.94
N ALA A 109 -19.27 0.20 -19.00
CA ALA A 109 -18.14 -0.19 -18.15
C ALA A 109 -17.26 -1.28 -18.80
N TYR A 110 -17.89 -2.22 -19.49
CA TYR A 110 -17.24 -3.32 -20.20
C TYR A 110 -18.08 -3.76 -21.39
N ASP A 111 -17.51 -4.55 -22.29
CA ASP A 111 -18.26 -5.24 -23.36
C ASP A 111 -17.66 -6.59 -23.71
N GLU A 112 -18.31 -7.34 -24.60
CA GLU A 112 -17.75 -8.53 -25.22
C GLU A 112 -16.88 -8.12 -26.42
N GLY A 113 -15.57 -8.34 -26.29
CA GLY A 113 -14.61 -8.13 -27.37
C GLY A 113 -14.77 -9.15 -28.48
N ALA A 114 -14.35 -8.77 -29.70
CA ALA A 114 -14.46 -9.62 -30.88
C ALA A 114 -13.66 -10.94 -30.78
N ASP A 115 -12.66 -11.01 -29.90
CA ASP A 115 -11.85 -12.19 -29.61
C ASP A 115 -12.43 -13.05 -28.47
N GLY A 116 -13.63 -12.73 -27.99
CA GLY A 116 -14.29 -13.41 -26.87
C GLY A 116 -13.75 -13.02 -25.49
N LYS A 117 -12.80 -12.07 -25.42
CA LYS A 117 -12.35 -11.50 -24.15
C LYS A 117 -13.19 -10.28 -23.77
N VAL A 118 -13.11 -9.90 -22.51
CA VAL A 118 -13.76 -8.69 -22.02
C VAL A 118 -13.07 -7.46 -22.62
N GLU A 119 -13.84 -6.61 -23.30
CA GLU A 119 -13.44 -5.27 -23.69
C GLU A 119 -13.59 -4.34 -22.48
N LYS A 120 -12.47 -3.85 -21.95
CA LYS A 120 -12.42 -2.86 -20.88
C LYS A 120 -12.78 -1.49 -21.44
N LYS A 121 -13.64 -0.72 -20.77
CA LYS A 121 -14.08 0.61 -21.25
C LYS A 121 -13.81 1.77 -20.28
N LEU A 122 -13.32 1.50 -19.07
CA LEU A 122 -13.12 2.52 -18.01
C LEU A 122 -11.64 2.87 -17.76
N GLN A 123 -10.74 2.67 -18.73
CA GLN A 123 -9.29 2.91 -18.58
C GLN A 123 -8.92 4.35 -18.19
N ARG A 124 -9.78 5.32 -18.51
CA ARG A 124 -9.59 6.73 -18.12
C ARG A 124 -9.86 7.00 -16.64
N LEU A 125 -10.70 6.18 -16.00
CA LEU A 125 -11.26 6.47 -14.69
C LEU A 125 -10.33 5.97 -13.60
N GLN A 126 -9.61 6.89 -12.96
CA GLN A 126 -8.73 6.57 -11.85
C GLN A 126 -9.52 6.34 -10.57
N VAL A 127 -9.23 5.29 -9.82
CA VAL A 127 -10.03 4.89 -8.65
C VAL A 127 -9.19 4.93 -7.37
N HIS A 128 -9.73 5.55 -6.33
CA HIS A 128 -9.24 5.44 -4.96
C HIS A 128 -10.33 4.83 -4.07
N LEU A 129 -9.95 3.83 -3.28
CA LEU A 129 -10.83 3.18 -2.32
C LEU A 129 -10.38 3.55 -0.90
N VAL A 130 -11.32 3.99 -0.08
CA VAL A 130 -11.10 4.33 1.33
C VAL A 130 -12.15 3.60 2.16
N ALA A 131 -11.78 2.44 2.67
CA ALA A 131 -12.65 1.62 3.51
C ALA A 131 -12.39 1.92 4.98
N LEU A 132 -13.46 2.12 5.76
CA LEU A 132 -13.39 2.33 7.20
C LEU A 132 -13.89 1.07 7.92
N GLY A 133 -13.02 0.35 8.61
CA GLY A 133 -13.36 -0.92 9.26
C GLY A 133 -13.19 -0.85 10.78
N GLY A 134 -14.03 -1.57 11.53
CA GLY A 134 -13.85 -1.75 12.97
C GLY A 134 -12.83 -2.84 13.35
N ALA A 135 -12.39 -3.65 12.39
CA ALA A 135 -11.44 -4.73 12.59
C ALA A 135 -9.99 -4.24 12.56
N GLY A 136 -9.14 -4.67 13.50
CA GLY A 136 -7.71 -4.38 13.48
C GLY A 136 -6.91 -5.15 12.41
N GLN A 137 -5.76 -4.59 12.01
CA GLN A 137 -4.92 -5.10 10.91
C GLN A 137 -4.50 -6.57 11.10
N GLN A 138 -4.11 -6.96 12.32
CA GLN A 138 -3.64 -8.31 12.61
C GLN A 138 -4.70 -9.39 12.29
N MET A 139 -5.98 -9.08 12.49
CA MET A 139 -7.06 -10.02 12.17
C MET A 139 -7.22 -10.18 10.66
N ILE A 140 -7.10 -9.07 9.91
CA ILE A 140 -7.19 -9.06 8.45
C ILE A 140 -6.11 -9.95 7.85
N ASP A 141 -4.88 -9.77 8.30
CA ASP A 141 -3.72 -10.52 7.79
C ASP A 141 -3.83 -12.00 8.12
N ARG A 142 -4.14 -12.33 9.38
CA ARG A 142 -4.24 -13.72 9.85
C ARG A 142 -5.31 -14.53 9.09
N ARG A 143 -6.36 -13.88 8.61
CA ARG A 143 -7.50 -14.53 7.94
C ARG A 143 -7.47 -14.41 6.42
N GLY A 144 -6.51 -13.67 5.86
CA GLY A 144 -6.43 -13.43 4.41
C GLY A 144 -7.53 -12.50 3.88
N TYR A 145 -8.16 -11.71 4.74
CA TYR A 145 -9.26 -10.83 4.30
C TYR A 145 -8.79 -9.72 3.36
N GLY A 146 -7.55 -9.24 3.53
CA GLY A 146 -6.95 -8.24 2.65
C GLY A 146 -6.87 -8.73 1.20
N GLU A 147 -6.39 -9.95 0.99
CA GLU A 147 -6.31 -10.56 -0.34
C GLU A 147 -7.71 -10.83 -0.93
N ALA A 148 -8.66 -11.31 -0.11
CA ALA A 148 -10.03 -11.52 -0.53
C ALA A 148 -10.72 -10.22 -0.97
N MET A 149 -10.47 -9.11 -0.27
CA MET A 149 -10.96 -7.78 -0.66
C MET A 149 -10.33 -7.31 -1.97
N LYS A 150 -9.00 -7.38 -2.10
CA LYS A 150 -8.31 -6.99 -3.34
C LYS A 150 -8.78 -7.81 -4.55
N THR A 151 -8.98 -9.11 -4.36
CA THR A 151 -9.45 -10.01 -5.42
C THR A 151 -10.87 -9.64 -5.86
N GLN A 152 -11.79 -9.46 -4.91
CA GLN A 152 -13.20 -9.21 -5.26
C GLN A 152 -13.45 -7.76 -5.73
N ILE A 153 -12.76 -6.77 -5.14
CA ILE A 153 -13.01 -5.34 -5.38
C ILE A 153 -12.04 -4.83 -6.46
N ASP A 154 -10.75 -4.73 -6.12
CA ASP A 154 -9.76 -4.10 -6.97
C ASP A 154 -9.65 -4.82 -8.33
N GLN A 155 -9.56 -6.15 -8.30
CA GLN A 155 -9.45 -6.96 -9.50
C GLN A 155 -10.83 -7.28 -10.10
N GLY A 156 -11.74 -7.81 -9.27
CA GLY A 156 -13.03 -8.33 -9.73
C GLY A 156 -14.01 -7.27 -10.26
N ILE A 157 -13.92 -6.03 -9.77
CA ILE A 157 -14.80 -4.93 -10.22
C ILE A 157 -14.04 -3.97 -11.12
N PHE A 158 -12.94 -3.39 -10.61
CA PHE A 158 -12.28 -2.28 -11.31
C PHE A 158 -11.35 -2.74 -12.42
N ASP A 159 -10.45 -3.69 -12.16
CA ASP A 159 -9.58 -4.22 -13.24
C ASP A 159 -10.40 -4.92 -14.33
N TYR A 160 -11.50 -5.60 -13.98
CA TYR A 160 -12.42 -6.20 -14.95
C TYR A 160 -12.93 -5.19 -15.98
N CYS A 161 -13.25 -3.97 -15.55
CA CYS A 161 -13.71 -2.87 -16.43
C CYS A 161 -12.55 -2.00 -16.96
N GLY A 162 -11.34 -2.24 -16.45
CA GLY A 162 -10.10 -1.52 -16.78
C GLY A 162 -9.88 -0.21 -16.04
N ALA A 163 -10.68 0.11 -15.02
CA ALA A 163 -10.48 1.30 -14.20
C ALA A 163 -9.26 1.08 -13.27
N PRO A 164 -8.16 1.84 -13.42
CA PRO A 164 -6.98 1.64 -12.57
C PRO A 164 -7.25 2.07 -11.13
N VAL A 165 -7.14 1.12 -10.19
CA VAL A 165 -7.13 1.40 -8.75
C VAL A 165 -5.75 1.91 -8.35
N LEU A 166 -5.66 3.21 -8.08
CA LEU A 166 -4.40 3.87 -7.70
C LEU A 166 -4.10 3.71 -6.21
N SER A 167 -5.12 3.60 -5.36
CA SER A 167 -4.94 3.26 -3.96
C SER A 167 -6.15 2.51 -3.39
N SER A 168 -5.87 1.58 -2.49
CA SER A 168 -6.88 0.87 -1.70
C SER A 168 -6.47 0.92 -0.23
N THR A 169 -7.08 1.86 0.50
CA THR A 169 -6.68 2.24 1.86
C THR A 169 -7.71 1.73 2.87
N LEU A 170 -7.22 1.05 3.91
CA LEU A 170 -8.03 0.60 5.04
C LEU A 170 -7.77 1.49 6.26
N LEU A 171 -8.79 2.23 6.69
CA LEU A 171 -8.82 2.96 7.96
C LEU A 171 -9.50 2.05 9.00
N LEU A 172 -8.70 1.25 9.67
CA LEU A 172 -9.15 0.20 10.60
C LEU A 172 -9.52 0.76 11.99
N ASP A 173 -9.93 -0.10 12.92
CA ASP A 173 -10.29 0.24 14.32
C ASP A 173 -11.23 1.46 14.51
N ALA A 174 -12.06 1.77 13.52
CA ALA A 174 -12.87 2.98 13.44
C ALA A 174 -13.89 3.15 14.60
N ASP A 175 -14.37 2.05 15.18
CA ASP A 175 -15.40 2.05 16.24
C ASP A 175 -14.84 2.21 17.66
N SER A 176 -13.51 2.19 17.82
CA SER A 176 -12.86 2.07 19.13
C SER A 176 -12.57 3.41 19.81
N GLY A 177 -12.99 4.54 19.24
CA GLY A 177 -12.57 5.87 19.70
C GLY A 177 -11.13 6.24 19.27
N MET A 178 -10.51 5.42 18.41
CA MET A 178 -9.14 5.58 17.91
C MET A 178 -9.03 6.50 16.69
N ALA A 179 -10.07 7.29 16.36
CA ALA A 179 -9.98 8.32 15.31
C ALA A 179 -8.79 9.26 15.57
N GLU A 180 -8.53 9.57 16.84
CA GLU A 180 -7.31 10.24 17.29
C GLU A 180 -6.07 9.44 16.84
N THR A 181 -5.97 8.15 17.17
CA THR A 181 -4.84 7.29 16.78
C THR A 181 -4.66 7.14 15.26
N HIS A 182 -5.74 7.14 14.46
CA HIS A 182 -5.63 7.14 13.00
C HIS A 182 -5.15 8.49 12.46
N LEU A 183 -5.63 9.60 13.04
CA LEU A 183 -5.07 10.92 12.75
C LEU A 183 -3.60 10.99 13.16
N GLN A 184 -3.23 10.41 14.31
CA GLN A 184 -1.86 10.34 14.80
C GLN A 184 -0.99 9.47 13.88
N THR A 185 -1.51 8.35 13.39
CA THR A 185 -0.80 7.46 12.45
C THR A 185 -0.63 8.12 11.08
N ALA A 186 -1.69 8.74 10.54
CA ALA A 186 -1.63 9.50 9.30
C ALA A 186 -0.70 10.71 9.41
N ARG A 187 -0.69 11.37 10.57
CA ARG A 187 0.23 12.48 10.86
C ARG A 187 1.66 11.99 10.98
N ALA A 188 1.92 10.89 11.70
CA ALA A 188 3.24 10.28 11.77
C ALA A 188 3.74 9.91 10.36
N ARG A 189 2.86 9.37 9.50
CA ARG A 189 3.20 9.07 8.11
C ARG A 189 3.57 10.32 7.31
N GLN A 190 2.74 11.37 7.37
CA GLN A 190 3.02 12.65 6.73
C GLN A 190 4.38 13.21 7.17
N LEU A 191 4.68 13.16 8.48
CA LEU A 191 5.94 13.62 9.02
C LEU A 191 7.12 12.77 8.55
N LEU A 192 6.97 11.45 8.41
CA LEU A 192 8.00 10.60 7.83
C LEU A 192 8.27 10.92 6.37
N ASP A 193 7.24 11.18 5.56
CA ASP A 193 7.41 11.55 4.15
C ASP A 193 8.14 12.90 4.00
N VAL A 194 7.82 13.89 4.85
CA VAL A 194 8.57 15.16 4.91
C VAL A 194 10.01 14.95 5.38
N ALA A 195 10.22 14.09 6.39
CA ALA A 195 11.55 13.79 6.90
C ALA A 195 12.42 13.10 5.83
N TRP A 196 11.86 12.19 5.02
CA TRP A 196 12.55 11.62 3.86
C TRP A 196 12.96 12.67 2.83
N ALA A 197 12.06 13.60 2.50
CA ALA A 197 12.38 14.70 1.58
C ALA A 197 13.53 15.56 2.11
N LEU A 198 13.50 15.91 3.40
CA LEU A 198 14.58 16.67 4.05
C LEU A 198 15.91 15.92 4.04
N VAL A 199 15.90 14.60 4.30
CA VAL A 199 17.13 13.79 4.25
C VAL A 199 17.71 13.77 2.84
N GLY A 200 16.87 13.66 1.81
CA GLY A 200 17.31 13.69 0.41
C GLY A 200 17.84 15.05 -0.05
N GLU A 201 17.25 16.16 0.41
CA GLU A 201 17.61 17.51 -0.02
C GLU A 201 18.75 18.14 0.80
N GLU A 202 18.74 17.95 2.11
CA GLU A 202 19.61 18.65 3.07
C GLU A 202 20.56 17.70 3.83
N GLY A 203 20.40 16.39 3.67
CA GLY A 203 21.17 15.37 4.38
C GLY A 203 20.67 15.09 5.80
N THR A 204 21.08 13.93 6.35
CA THR A 204 20.64 13.46 7.67
C THR A 204 21.01 14.40 8.82
N ASP A 205 22.10 15.16 8.70
CA ASP A 205 22.56 16.08 9.75
C ASP A 205 21.63 17.29 9.92
N ALA A 206 20.96 17.73 8.85
CA ALA A 206 19.98 18.81 8.90
C ALA A 206 18.65 18.39 9.58
N LEU A 207 18.40 17.08 9.70
CA LEU A 207 17.16 16.55 10.25
C LEU A 207 17.10 16.74 11.78
N THR A 208 16.25 17.67 12.20
CA THR A 208 15.87 17.90 13.60
C THR A 208 14.35 17.95 13.73
N LEU A 209 13.81 17.68 14.92
CA LEU A 209 12.35 17.77 15.16
C LEU A 209 11.81 19.18 14.88
N GLY A 210 12.60 20.21 15.17
CA GLY A 210 12.27 21.60 14.86
C GLY A 210 12.21 21.88 13.37
N ARG A 211 13.20 21.39 12.60
CA ARG A 211 13.24 21.53 11.14
C ARG A 211 12.12 20.74 10.47
N LEU A 212 11.84 19.52 10.96
CA LEU A 212 10.72 18.70 10.52
C LEU A 212 9.38 19.42 10.72
N ALA A 213 9.14 19.99 11.91
CA ALA A 213 7.91 20.71 12.19
C ALA A 213 7.71 21.91 11.26
N GLU A 214 8.78 22.67 11.01
CA GLU A 214 8.78 23.80 10.08
C GLU A 214 8.46 23.35 8.65
N ALA A 215 9.15 22.34 8.14
CA ALA A 215 8.96 21.82 6.79
C ALA A 215 7.56 21.20 6.59
N ALA A 216 7.02 20.55 7.62
CA ALA A 216 5.70 19.94 7.58
C ALA A 216 4.55 20.95 7.81
N GLY A 217 4.86 22.21 8.13
CA GLY A 217 3.86 23.24 8.42
C GLY A 217 3.06 22.96 9.70
N VAL A 218 3.66 22.32 10.70
CA VAL A 218 3.00 21.95 11.95
C VAL A 218 3.62 22.66 13.16
N ALA A 219 2.89 22.69 14.28
CA ALA A 219 3.42 23.23 15.53
C ALA A 219 4.57 22.35 16.04
N LYS A 220 5.64 22.97 16.57
CA LYS A 220 6.79 22.23 17.13
C LYS A 220 6.39 21.13 18.12
N PRO A 221 5.52 21.37 19.13
CA PRO A 221 5.13 20.32 20.07
C PRO A 221 4.61 19.04 19.40
N LEU A 222 3.90 19.16 18.27
CA LEU A 222 3.35 18.01 17.56
C LEU A 222 4.45 17.06 17.05
N ALA A 223 5.56 17.58 16.54
CA ALA A 223 6.67 16.75 16.09
C ALA A 223 7.34 16.02 17.26
N TYR A 224 7.42 16.65 18.44
CA TYR A 224 7.96 16.04 19.65
C TYR A 224 7.02 15.01 20.27
N ASP A 225 5.71 15.19 20.12
CA ASP A 225 4.70 14.21 20.54
C ASP A 225 4.79 12.92 19.71
N HIS A 226 5.10 13.03 18.41
CA HIS A 226 5.27 11.88 17.52
C HIS A 226 6.64 11.21 17.60
N PHE A 227 7.69 12.00 17.74
CA PHE A 227 9.07 11.53 17.77
C PHE A 227 9.76 12.18 18.95
N GLU A 228 9.76 11.50 20.10
CA GLU A 228 10.26 12.01 21.38
C GLU A 228 11.68 12.60 21.28
N THR A 229 12.52 12.04 20.39
CA THR A 229 13.90 12.46 20.16
C THR A 229 14.28 12.40 18.69
N ARG A 230 15.36 13.09 18.30
CA ARG A 230 15.97 12.96 16.96
C ARG A 230 16.32 11.51 16.63
N ASN A 231 16.87 10.75 17.58
CA ASN A 231 17.18 9.34 17.38
C ASN A 231 15.91 8.51 17.20
N GLY A 232 14.82 8.85 17.90
CA GLY A 232 13.50 8.25 17.68
C GLY A 232 12.96 8.49 16.27
N LEU A 233 13.11 9.73 15.75
CA LEU A 233 12.75 10.05 14.36
C LEU A 233 13.60 9.25 13.35
N LEU A 234 14.91 9.19 13.54
CA LEU A 234 15.81 8.42 12.67
C LEU A 234 15.50 6.92 12.71
N ALA A 235 15.18 6.38 13.89
CA ALA A 235 14.74 5.01 14.06
C ALA A 235 13.42 4.73 13.33
N ALA A 236 12.46 5.68 13.37
CA ALA A 236 11.19 5.58 12.66
C ALA A 236 11.36 5.66 11.13
N LEU A 237 12.27 6.50 10.63
CA LEU A 237 12.64 6.51 9.21
C LEU A 237 13.22 5.18 8.77
N TYR A 238 14.12 4.60 9.57
CA TYR A 238 14.66 3.28 9.27
C TYR A 238 13.59 2.19 9.27
N ALA A 239 12.65 2.20 10.22
CA ALA A 239 11.55 1.23 10.27
C ALA A 239 10.62 1.37 9.05
N ASP A 240 10.31 2.59 8.63
CA ASP A 240 9.55 2.86 7.40
C ASP A 240 10.27 2.34 6.15
N TYR A 241 11.59 2.55 6.07
CA TYR A 241 12.42 1.99 5.01
C TYR A 241 12.31 0.46 4.95
N ASP A 242 12.50 -0.23 6.08
CA ASP A 242 12.42 -1.70 6.15
C ASP A 242 11.05 -2.24 5.73
N GLN A 243 9.97 -1.53 6.10
CA GLN A 243 8.63 -1.90 5.69
C GLN A 243 8.43 -1.79 4.17
N ARG A 244 8.93 -0.72 3.54
CA ARG A 244 8.90 -0.55 2.08
C ARG A 244 9.74 -1.62 1.39
N GLN A 245 10.94 -1.92 1.92
CA GLN A 245 11.80 -2.98 1.40
C GLN A 245 11.12 -4.34 1.43
N THR A 246 10.44 -4.67 2.52
CA THR A 246 9.76 -5.95 2.71
C THR A 246 8.78 -6.26 1.58
N VAL A 247 8.00 -5.27 1.16
CA VAL A 247 7.03 -5.42 0.06
C VAL A 247 7.75 -5.78 -1.25
N VAL A 248 8.84 -5.07 -1.56
CA VAL A 248 9.63 -5.33 -2.78
C VAL A 248 10.23 -6.74 -2.77
N PHE A 249 10.73 -7.19 -1.62
CA PHE A 249 11.25 -8.56 -1.48
C PHE A 249 10.15 -9.61 -1.66
N ASP A 250 9.00 -9.44 -1.02
CA ASP A 250 7.88 -10.38 -1.13
C ASP A 250 7.38 -10.49 -2.59
N GLU A 251 7.30 -9.37 -3.32
CA GLU A 251 6.94 -9.35 -4.74
C GLU A 251 7.98 -10.06 -5.62
N ARG A 252 9.27 -9.71 -5.46
CA ARG A 252 10.37 -10.32 -6.24
C ARG A 252 10.44 -11.83 -6.02
N ILE A 253 10.30 -12.25 -4.77
CA ILE A 253 10.33 -13.65 -4.39
C ILE A 253 9.06 -14.36 -4.86
N GLY A 254 7.88 -13.74 -4.74
CA GLY A 254 6.63 -14.25 -5.29
C GLY A 254 6.70 -14.53 -6.80
N ALA A 255 7.33 -13.63 -7.56
CA ALA A 255 7.54 -13.78 -9.00
C ALA A 255 8.60 -14.83 -9.39
N ALA A 256 9.52 -15.17 -8.47
CA ALA A 256 10.57 -16.14 -8.74
C ALA A 256 10.02 -17.57 -8.84
N LYS A 257 10.57 -18.36 -9.77
CA LYS A 257 10.20 -19.78 -9.92
C LYS A 257 10.46 -20.54 -8.62
N ALA A 258 9.68 -21.58 -8.36
CA ALA A 258 9.83 -22.44 -7.19
C ALA A 258 11.04 -23.40 -7.33
N ARG A 259 12.24 -22.83 -7.48
CA ARG A 259 13.51 -23.55 -7.52
C ARG A 259 14.49 -22.81 -6.62
N LEU A 260 15.29 -23.54 -5.86
CA LEU A 260 16.25 -22.98 -4.91
C LEU A 260 17.14 -21.89 -5.54
N LYS A 261 17.66 -22.16 -6.75
CA LYS A 261 18.52 -21.20 -7.46
C LYS A 261 17.78 -19.91 -7.80
N ASP A 262 16.55 -20.01 -8.31
CA ASP A 262 15.75 -18.84 -8.69
C ASP A 262 15.34 -18.02 -7.45
N ARG A 263 15.04 -18.68 -6.33
CA ARG A 263 14.72 -18.02 -5.04
C ARG A 263 15.96 -17.38 -4.41
N ALA A 264 17.10 -18.05 -4.44
CA ALA A 264 18.38 -17.52 -3.97
C ALA A 264 18.82 -16.29 -4.77
N HIS A 265 18.65 -16.33 -6.10
CA HIS A 265 18.93 -15.19 -6.98
C HIS A 265 18.02 -13.99 -6.67
N ALA A 266 16.72 -14.23 -6.47
CA ALA A 266 15.77 -13.17 -6.11
C ALA A 266 16.09 -12.52 -4.76
N ILE A 267 16.52 -13.31 -3.77
CA ILE A 267 16.99 -12.80 -2.48
C ILE A 267 18.29 -11.99 -2.66
N ALA A 268 19.26 -12.53 -3.40
CA ALA A 268 20.57 -11.90 -3.59
C ALA A 268 20.48 -10.56 -4.32
N SER A 269 19.82 -10.55 -5.49
CA SER A 269 19.56 -9.31 -6.24
C SER A 269 18.71 -8.33 -5.46
N GLY A 270 17.66 -8.82 -4.78
CA GLY A 270 16.79 -7.99 -3.94
C GLY A 270 17.56 -7.26 -2.85
N TYR A 271 18.55 -7.89 -2.22
CA TYR A 271 19.33 -7.26 -1.15
C TYR A 271 20.36 -6.27 -1.69
N ILE A 272 21.09 -6.64 -2.72
CA ILE A 272 22.18 -5.82 -3.26
C ILE A 272 21.64 -4.61 -4.04
N ASP A 273 20.63 -4.79 -4.91
CA ASP A 273 19.96 -3.69 -5.61
C ASP A 273 19.39 -2.66 -4.61
N CYS A 274 18.90 -3.13 -3.48
CA CYS A 274 18.23 -2.27 -2.51
C CYS A 274 19.22 -1.36 -1.78
N VAL A 275 20.38 -1.89 -1.40
CA VAL A 275 21.45 -1.07 -0.80
C VAL A 275 21.99 -0.04 -1.79
N LEU A 276 21.96 -0.31 -3.10
CA LEU A 276 22.47 0.62 -4.11
C LEU A 276 21.45 1.67 -4.57
N SER A 277 20.18 1.31 -4.66
CA SER A 277 19.13 2.23 -5.12
C SER A 277 18.79 3.32 -4.10
N GLN A 278 19.10 3.13 -2.81
CA GLN A 278 18.74 4.06 -1.72
C GLN A 278 19.90 4.29 -0.72
N GLY A 279 21.12 4.02 -1.18
CA GLY A 279 22.31 3.84 -0.33
C GLY A 279 22.86 5.10 0.34
N SER A 280 22.66 6.31 -0.18
CA SER A 280 23.20 7.52 0.45
C SER A 280 22.44 7.92 1.72
N GLU A 281 21.12 7.88 1.66
CA GLU A 281 20.22 8.40 2.69
C GLU A 281 20.16 7.44 3.88
N ILE A 282 20.05 6.13 3.61
CA ILE A 282 19.97 5.14 4.68
C ILE A 282 21.31 4.97 5.41
N GLN A 283 22.44 5.10 4.69
CA GLN A 283 23.76 5.08 5.32
C GLN A 283 23.98 6.33 6.18
N GLY A 284 23.48 7.49 5.74
CA GLY A 284 23.44 8.70 6.57
C GLY A 284 22.63 8.49 7.86
N ILE A 285 21.45 7.86 7.77
CA ILE A 285 20.61 7.52 8.93
C ILE A 285 21.29 6.53 9.87
N LEU A 286 21.86 5.44 9.33
CA LEU A 286 22.58 4.42 10.11
C LEU A 286 23.82 5.01 10.81
N ALA A 287 24.58 5.85 10.11
CA ALA A 287 25.73 6.55 10.67
C ALA A 287 25.31 7.53 11.78
N ALA A 288 24.23 8.30 11.57
CA ALA A 288 23.69 9.23 12.57
C ALA A 288 23.14 8.51 13.81
N LEU A 289 22.70 7.26 13.64
CA LEU A 289 22.22 6.39 14.71
C LEU A 289 23.33 5.59 15.42
N ALA A 290 24.57 5.65 14.94
CA ALA A 290 25.67 4.81 15.43
C ALA A 290 25.87 4.94 16.96
N GLY A 291 25.88 3.79 17.65
CA GLY A 291 26.07 3.71 19.11
C GLY A 291 24.80 3.93 19.95
N SER A 292 23.68 4.35 19.36
CA SER A 292 22.41 4.58 20.06
C SER A 292 21.73 3.27 20.53
N PRO A 293 21.00 3.27 21.67
CA PRO A 293 20.12 2.16 22.04
C PRO A 293 19.01 1.90 21.02
N GLU A 294 18.49 2.95 20.40
CA GLU A 294 17.41 2.88 19.41
C GLU A 294 17.86 2.11 18.17
N LEU A 295 19.08 2.36 17.67
CA LEU A 295 19.66 1.58 16.57
C LEU A 295 19.81 0.10 16.93
N ARG A 296 20.21 -0.21 18.16
CA ARG A 296 20.38 -1.61 18.59
C ARG A 296 19.04 -2.35 18.62
N ALA A 297 17.97 -1.68 19.04
CA ALA A 297 16.62 -2.24 19.06
C ALA A 297 16.09 -2.44 17.62
N VAL A 298 16.17 -1.41 16.80
CA VAL A 298 15.76 -1.43 15.39
C VAL A 298 16.57 -2.48 14.61
N ARG A 299 17.89 -2.54 14.84
CA ARG A 299 18.77 -3.52 14.21
C ARG A 299 18.36 -4.93 14.53
N ARG A 300 18.13 -5.22 15.81
CA ARG A 300 17.71 -6.55 16.24
C ARG A 300 16.37 -6.97 15.62
N CYS A 301 15.42 -6.04 15.50
CA CYS A 301 14.12 -6.34 14.91
C CYS A 301 14.26 -6.73 13.42
N TYR A 302 14.90 -5.89 12.60
CA TYR A 302 15.01 -6.19 11.16
C TYR A 302 15.81 -7.46 10.90
N GLN A 303 16.89 -7.70 11.66
CA GLN A 303 17.72 -8.89 11.48
C GLN A 303 16.88 -10.13 11.72
N GLN A 304 16.04 -10.11 12.76
CA GLN A 304 15.12 -11.21 13.05
C GLN A 304 14.06 -11.37 11.94
N ASP A 305 13.45 -10.28 11.49
CA ASP A 305 12.41 -10.32 10.45
C ASP A 305 12.94 -10.86 9.12
N PHE A 306 14.16 -10.47 8.73
CA PHE A 306 14.83 -10.99 7.54
C PHE A 306 15.15 -12.48 7.68
N ILE A 307 15.63 -12.91 8.85
CA ILE A 307 15.92 -14.33 9.14
C ILE A 307 14.65 -15.16 9.05
N ASP A 308 13.55 -14.70 9.65
CA ASP A 308 12.26 -15.40 9.63
C ASP A 308 11.67 -15.50 8.22
N LYS A 309 11.85 -14.45 7.40
CA LYS A 309 11.49 -14.47 5.98
C LYS A 309 12.35 -15.46 5.18
N CYS A 310 13.66 -15.40 5.33
CA CYS A 310 14.57 -16.34 4.65
C CYS A 310 14.27 -17.79 5.04
N ALA A 311 13.95 -18.07 6.31
CA ALA A 311 13.51 -19.39 6.76
C ALA A 311 12.28 -19.86 5.98
N ARG A 312 11.27 -19.00 5.82
CA ARG A 312 10.05 -19.32 5.05
C ARG A 312 10.30 -19.51 3.57
N TRP A 313 11.09 -18.63 2.94
CA TRP A 313 11.33 -18.67 1.49
C TRP A 313 12.23 -19.82 1.05
N LEU A 314 13.18 -20.21 1.90
CA LEU A 314 14.18 -21.23 1.59
C LEU A 314 13.88 -22.60 2.21
N GLY A 315 13.07 -22.64 3.27
CA GLY A 315 12.67 -23.85 3.98
C GLY A 315 12.25 -25.01 3.05
N PRO A 316 11.35 -24.80 2.08
CA PRO A 316 10.91 -25.86 1.16
C PRO A 316 12.02 -26.53 0.32
N PHE A 317 13.25 -26.01 0.32
CA PHE A 317 14.38 -26.56 -0.41
C PHE A 317 15.45 -27.23 0.47
N ALA A 318 15.26 -27.24 1.81
CA ALA A 318 16.12 -27.92 2.77
C ALA A 318 15.62 -29.36 3.05
N ALA A 319 16.47 -30.29 3.49
CA ALA A 319 16.10 -31.71 3.61
C ALA A 319 15.02 -31.97 4.68
N GLU A 320 15.06 -31.21 5.78
CA GLU A 320 14.05 -31.26 6.84
C GLU A 320 13.02 -30.12 6.74
N GLU A 321 12.93 -29.47 5.58
CA GLU A 321 12.16 -28.23 5.37
C GLU A 321 12.58 -27.05 6.28
N VAL A 322 13.74 -27.15 6.93
CA VAL A 322 14.28 -26.17 7.87
C VAL A 322 15.71 -25.81 7.49
N VAL A 323 15.97 -24.51 7.29
CA VAL A 323 17.33 -23.98 7.17
C VAL A 323 17.86 -23.69 8.58
N SER A 324 19.11 -24.05 8.86
CA SER A 324 19.67 -23.82 10.20
C SER A 324 19.71 -22.33 10.56
N THR A 325 19.39 -21.99 11.81
CA THR A 325 19.43 -20.60 12.31
C THR A 325 20.79 -19.96 12.10
N THR A 326 21.88 -20.71 12.34
CA THR A 326 23.25 -20.24 12.08
C THR A 326 23.52 -20.01 10.60
N GLY A 327 22.94 -20.84 9.71
CA GLY A 327 22.98 -20.63 8.27
C GLY A 327 22.26 -19.35 7.85
N LEU A 328 21.08 -19.07 8.41
CA LEU A 328 20.33 -17.84 8.13
C LEU A 328 21.10 -16.58 8.58
N TRP A 329 21.73 -16.61 9.75
CA TRP A 329 22.65 -15.54 10.19
C TRP A 329 23.86 -15.36 9.26
N ALA A 330 24.40 -16.47 8.73
CA ALA A 330 25.51 -16.40 7.77
C ALA A 330 25.07 -15.80 6.42
N ILE A 331 23.84 -16.09 5.96
CA ILE A 331 23.26 -15.44 4.77
C ILE A 331 23.15 -13.93 4.98
N LEU A 332 22.56 -13.51 6.10
CA LEU A 332 22.41 -12.10 6.43
C LEU A 332 23.75 -11.38 6.52
N GLY A 333 24.73 -11.95 7.22
CA GLY A 333 26.07 -11.35 7.33
C GLY A 333 26.80 -11.24 5.98
N ALA A 334 26.65 -12.25 5.11
CA ALA A 334 27.18 -12.19 3.76
C ALA A 334 26.49 -11.11 2.92
N ALA A 335 25.16 -10.99 3.04
CA ALA A 335 24.39 -9.98 2.33
C ALA A 335 24.76 -8.55 2.75
N GLU A 336 24.85 -8.27 4.06
CA GLU A 336 25.30 -6.98 4.61
C GLU A 336 26.69 -6.63 4.07
N THR A 337 27.66 -7.53 4.25
CA THR A 337 29.07 -7.27 3.89
C THR A 337 29.26 -7.09 2.39
N LEU A 338 28.63 -7.93 1.55
CA LEU A 338 28.74 -7.81 0.10
C LEU A 338 28.11 -6.51 -0.39
N SER A 339 26.98 -6.10 0.19
CA SER A 339 26.32 -4.85 -0.20
C SER A 339 27.14 -3.62 0.16
N GLU A 340 27.76 -3.60 1.35
CA GLU A 340 28.72 -2.55 1.73
C GLU A 340 29.91 -2.50 0.77
N ALA A 341 30.43 -3.66 0.35
CA ALA A 341 31.55 -3.73 -0.59
C ALA A 341 31.18 -3.22 -1.99
N VAL A 342 29.95 -3.46 -2.46
CA VAL A 342 29.48 -2.89 -3.74
C VAL A 342 29.25 -1.39 -3.61
N ALA A 343 28.66 -0.92 -2.51
CA ALA A 343 28.44 0.52 -2.28
C ALA A 343 29.75 1.32 -2.17
N ALA A 344 30.84 0.68 -1.74
CA ALA A 344 32.18 1.25 -1.69
C ALA A 344 32.99 1.08 -2.99
N ASP A 345 32.36 0.64 -4.09
CA ASP A 345 32.98 0.31 -5.37
C ASP A 345 34.14 -0.72 -5.25
N ALA A 346 34.16 -1.51 -4.17
CA ALA A 346 35.20 -2.51 -3.91
C ALA A 346 34.93 -3.85 -4.60
N VAL A 347 33.66 -4.13 -4.95
CA VAL A 347 33.21 -5.35 -5.63
C VAL A 347 32.19 -4.97 -6.71
N GLU A 348 32.27 -5.59 -7.89
CA GLU A 348 31.27 -5.38 -8.94
C GLU A 348 29.90 -5.92 -8.55
N HIS A 349 28.85 -5.17 -8.89
CA HIS A 349 27.45 -5.49 -8.57
C HIS A 349 27.06 -6.94 -8.89
N ALA A 350 27.21 -7.35 -10.15
CA ALA A 350 26.84 -8.69 -10.61
C ALA A 350 27.69 -9.79 -9.96
N ALA A 351 28.94 -9.49 -9.57
CA ALA A 351 29.80 -10.44 -8.89
C ALA A 351 29.34 -10.70 -7.46
N ALA A 352 28.92 -9.64 -6.75
CA ALA A 352 28.37 -9.75 -5.41
C ALA A 352 27.03 -10.51 -5.38
N GLU A 353 26.14 -10.25 -6.35
CA GLU A 353 24.88 -11.00 -6.49
C GLU A 353 25.13 -12.49 -6.71
N ALA A 354 26.02 -12.81 -7.66
CA ALA A 354 26.36 -14.19 -7.97
C ALA A 354 27.02 -14.91 -6.77
N GLU A 355 27.83 -14.21 -5.98
CA GLU A 355 28.44 -14.80 -4.78
C GLU A 355 27.42 -15.02 -3.66
N LEU A 356 26.55 -14.05 -3.41
CA LEU A 356 25.50 -14.18 -2.40
C LEU A 356 24.53 -15.32 -2.77
N GLU A 357 24.15 -15.45 -4.05
CA GLU A 357 23.38 -16.58 -4.55
C GLU A 357 24.07 -17.92 -4.25
N ARG A 358 25.38 -18.03 -4.54
CA ARG A 358 26.17 -19.23 -4.24
C ARG A 358 26.19 -19.54 -2.75
N VAL A 359 26.37 -18.53 -1.90
CA VAL A 359 26.36 -18.67 -0.43
C VAL A 359 25.02 -19.21 0.05
N ILE A 360 23.90 -18.62 -0.40
CA ILE A 360 22.55 -19.06 -0.05
C ILE A 360 22.34 -20.52 -0.47
N VAL A 361 22.62 -20.85 -1.73
CA VAL A 361 22.46 -22.22 -2.26
C VAL A 361 23.31 -23.22 -1.46
N ALA A 362 24.56 -22.87 -1.14
CA ALA A 362 25.45 -23.73 -0.39
C ALA A 362 25.01 -23.92 1.06
N ILE A 363 24.44 -22.90 1.71
CA ILE A 363 23.92 -22.99 3.08
C ILE A 363 22.67 -23.88 3.13
N VAL A 364 21.74 -23.69 2.19
CA VAL A 364 20.52 -24.53 2.13
C VAL A 364 20.88 -25.99 1.83
N LYS A 365 21.80 -26.25 0.89
CA LYS A 365 22.33 -27.59 0.59
C LYS A 365 23.28 -28.19 1.64
N ARG A 366 23.67 -27.44 2.68
CA ARG A 366 24.41 -27.99 3.83
C ARG A 366 23.49 -28.28 5.01
N SER A 367 22.28 -27.70 4.96
CA SER A 367 21.16 -28.05 5.85
C SER A 367 20.39 -29.26 5.31
N THR A 368 20.91 -29.92 4.26
CA THR A 368 20.44 -31.21 3.72
C THR A 368 21.31 -32.37 4.14
#